data_AF-A0A3B0Z590-F1
#
_entry.id   AF-A0A3B0Z590-F1
#
_cell.length_a   1.000
_cell.length_b   1.000
_cell.length_c   1.000
_cell.angle_alpha   90.00
_cell.angle_beta   90.00
_cell.angle_gamma   90.00
#
_symmetry.space_group_name_H-M   'P 1'
#
loop_
_entity.id
_entity.type
_entity.pdbx_description
1 polymer ?
#
loop_
_entity_poly.entity_id
_entity_poly.type
_entity_poly.pdbx_seq_one_letter_code
_entity_poly.pdbx_strand_id
1 'polypeptide(L)'
;MNRKRFYSGVLVGSALVMLTACGGSEVKPVVEEAKVKAKEVITPEKVEKAKEKVIEAVQKIKSEPKSVAKVEAVKKDLDKPVAKVEAVKSDVAQSVEKAETVKAEVKPAAVKKVNASTAKLGARNPTKNRVASEKELKQKVSYARMMFMSKSSKRVAASNNEQAKAMLSDSKSKMEKAKVLLEGGDLQAAQSEIDDSMRLFNAAAIMVPSASVIAEQRKRYESLLKELSANRITHQENFDRMVKKSGKEAGVEYDAEQVDMLVDEAAKMAVEKDYDSAAATVDSANRMVNAATSDMLHDQIITYELNLDTPEGEWAYELDRYLGYEELIPVAMENKKPKKSLMFLINRNVKKGNEMAATAKETAASGDYPRAIAMILDATKEIRKALRLMGVKQ
;
A
#
# COMPACT_ATOMS: atom_id res chain seq x y z
N MET A 1 -47.55 23.56 -36.67
CA MET A 1 -48.00 24.68 -35.82
C MET A 1 -46.90 25.05 -34.85
N ASN A 2 -46.51 26.32 -34.90
CA ASN A 2 -45.26 26.90 -34.41
C ASN A 2 -45.18 27.03 -32.88
N ARG A 3 -44.02 26.72 -32.29
CA ARG A 3 -43.60 27.30 -31.01
C ARG A 3 -42.30 28.09 -31.18
N LYS A 4 -42.39 29.36 -30.77
CA LYS A 4 -41.43 30.45 -30.96
C LYS A 4 -40.20 30.26 -30.07
N ARG A 5 -39.05 30.60 -30.64
CA ARG A 5 -37.75 30.84 -30.00
C ARG A 5 -37.79 32.17 -29.23
N PHE A 6 -37.15 32.24 -28.07
CA PHE A 6 -36.69 33.49 -27.47
C PHE A 6 -35.16 33.46 -27.45
N TYR A 7 -34.57 34.38 -28.20
CA TYR A 7 -33.16 34.76 -28.16
C TYR A 7 -33.05 35.98 -27.24
N SER A 8 -32.08 35.98 -26.33
CA SER A 8 -31.67 37.16 -25.55
C SER A 8 -30.17 37.32 -25.75
N GLY A 9 -29.80 38.29 -26.58
CA GLY A 9 -28.42 38.72 -26.72
C GLY A 9 -28.00 39.60 -25.55
N VAL A 10 -26.73 39.49 -25.15
CA VAL A 10 -26.03 40.49 -24.37
C VAL A 10 -24.74 40.81 -25.10
N LEU A 11 -24.55 42.10 -25.35
CA LEU A 11 -23.55 42.72 -26.20
C LEU A 11 -22.94 43.84 -25.35
N VAL A 12 -21.74 43.63 -24.80
CA VAL A 12 -20.85 44.65 -24.18
C VAL A 12 -19.47 43.99 -24.15
N GLY A 13 -18.34 44.58 -24.52
CA GLY A 13 -17.97 45.93 -24.89
C GLY A 13 -16.44 45.96 -24.85
N SER A 14 -15.83 46.50 -25.90
CA SER A 14 -14.38 46.62 -26.09
C SER A 14 -13.71 47.42 -24.97
N ALA A 15 -12.52 46.98 -24.54
CA ALA A 15 -11.51 47.85 -23.95
C ALA A 15 -10.12 47.40 -24.42
N LEU A 16 -9.64 48.11 -25.43
CA LEU A 16 -8.28 48.07 -25.96
C LEU A 16 -7.44 49.02 -25.10
N VAL A 17 -6.40 48.53 -24.42
CA VAL A 17 -5.37 49.36 -23.80
C VAL A 17 -4.01 48.89 -24.31
N MET A 18 -3.43 49.70 -25.19
CA MET A 18 -2.01 49.64 -25.53
C MET A 18 -1.21 50.43 -24.49
N LEU A 19 -0.08 49.86 -24.06
CA LEU A 19 1.01 50.61 -23.43
C LEU A 19 2.34 49.96 -23.82
N THR A 20 3.05 50.67 -24.69
CA THR A 20 4.47 50.52 -25.01
C THR A 20 5.32 51.23 -23.97
N ALA A 21 6.42 50.63 -23.50
CA ALA A 21 7.71 51.32 -23.29
C ALA A 21 8.85 50.38 -22.87
N CYS A 22 9.94 50.51 -23.64
CA CYS A 22 11.36 50.24 -23.48
C CYS A 22 11.99 49.90 -22.11
N GLY A 23 13.04 49.05 -22.20
CA GLY A 23 14.17 48.93 -21.26
C GLY A 23 14.58 47.47 -21.08
N GLY A 24 15.68 46.92 -21.59
CA GLY A 24 16.93 47.51 -22.05
C GLY A 24 18.01 47.42 -20.97
N SER A 25 18.50 46.22 -20.64
CA SER A 25 19.79 46.05 -19.97
C SER A 25 20.37 44.66 -20.23
N GLU A 26 21.42 44.66 -21.06
CA GLU A 26 22.33 43.57 -21.35
C GLU A 26 23.04 43.09 -20.08
N VAL A 27 23.16 41.77 -19.91
CA VAL A 27 24.16 41.17 -19.02
C VAL A 27 24.98 40.18 -19.84
N LYS A 28 26.27 40.49 -19.97
CA LYS A 28 27.29 39.68 -20.64
C LYS A 28 27.52 38.35 -19.91
N PRO A 29 27.88 37.27 -20.62
CA PRO A 29 28.33 36.04 -19.97
C PRO A 29 29.79 36.20 -19.53
N VAL A 30 30.06 36.04 -18.24
CA VAL A 30 31.41 35.86 -17.72
C VAL A 30 31.77 34.39 -17.83
N VAL A 31 32.79 34.15 -18.64
CA VAL A 31 33.57 32.91 -18.73
C VAL A 31 34.35 32.75 -17.43
N GLU A 32 34.16 31.64 -16.72
CA GLU A 32 35.08 31.21 -15.66
C GLU A 32 35.43 29.74 -15.87
N GLU A 33 36.57 29.53 -16.52
CA GLU A 33 37.30 28.27 -16.55
C GLU A 33 38.05 28.10 -15.21
N ALA A 34 37.74 27.06 -14.43
CA ALA A 34 38.75 26.44 -13.55
C ALA A 34 38.32 25.07 -12.97
N LYS A 35 39.11 24.06 -13.34
CA LYS A 35 39.52 22.89 -12.53
C LYS A 35 38.47 21.81 -12.26
N VAL A 36 38.21 21.00 -13.28
CA VAL A 36 37.84 19.59 -13.11
C VAL A 36 39.08 18.81 -12.64
N LYS A 37 39.19 18.53 -11.34
CA LYS A 37 39.93 17.35 -10.89
C LYS A 37 39.04 16.14 -11.15
N ALA A 38 39.50 15.26 -12.04
CA ALA A 38 38.82 14.03 -12.40
C ALA A 38 38.44 13.22 -11.15
N LYS A 39 37.15 13.23 -10.79
CA LYS A 39 36.54 12.12 -10.07
C LYS A 39 36.44 10.99 -11.08
N GLU A 40 37.25 9.96 -10.91
CA GLU A 40 37.14 8.74 -11.69
C GLU A 40 35.74 8.17 -11.45
N VAL A 41 34.86 8.33 -12.44
CA VAL A 41 33.51 7.76 -12.40
C VAL A 41 33.66 6.25 -12.41
N ILE A 42 33.31 5.63 -11.28
CA ILE A 42 33.19 4.19 -11.18
C ILE A 42 31.95 3.79 -11.98
N THR A 43 32.15 3.39 -13.23
CA THR A 43 31.06 2.88 -14.07
C THR A 43 30.64 1.49 -13.59
N PRO A 44 29.36 1.11 -13.75
CA PRO A 44 28.87 -0.24 -13.41
C PRO A 44 29.72 -1.35 -14.06
N GLU A 45 30.24 -1.10 -15.26
CA GLU A 45 31.11 -2.00 -16.00
C GLU A 45 32.47 -2.22 -15.31
N LYS A 46 33.05 -1.19 -14.67
CA LYS A 46 34.28 -1.35 -13.87
C LYS A 46 34.02 -2.17 -12.60
N VAL A 47 32.82 -2.08 -12.03
CA VAL A 47 32.40 -2.88 -10.87
C VAL A 47 32.18 -4.34 -11.25
N GLU A 48 31.57 -4.63 -12.40
CA GLU A 48 31.45 -6.00 -12.89
C GLU A 48 32.80 -6.63 -13.22
N LYS A 49 33.68 -5.93 -13.94
CA LYS A 49 35.05 -6.42 -14.22
C LYS A 49 35.87 -6.66 -12.95
N ALA A 50 35.64 -5.88 -11.89
CA ALA A 50 36.26 -6.13 -10.59
C ALA A 50 35.68 -7.38 -9.91
N LYS A 51 34.37 -7.63 -10.01
CA LYS A 51 33.73 -8.84 -9.49
C LYS A 51 34.19 -10.10 -10.23
N GLU A 52 34.30 -10.06 -11.56
CA GLU A 52 34.82 -11.18 -12.36
C GLU A 52 36.25 -11.53 -11.98
N LYS A 53 37.14 -10.52 -11.83
CA LYS A 53 38.52 -10.75 -11.38
C LYS A 53 38.61 -11.37 -9.99
N VAL A 54 37.70 -11.01 -9.08
CA VAL A 54 37.64 -11.62 -7.74
C VAL A 54 37.16 -13.06 -7.82
N ILE A 55 36.17 -13.37 -8.67
CA ILE A 55 35.68 -14.73 -8.89
C ILE A 55 36.77 -15.61 -9.51
N GLU A 56 37.49 -15.10 -10.51
CA GLU A 56 38.60 -15.79 -11.15
C GLU A 56 39.76 -16.05 -10.16
N ALA A 57 40.09 -15.06 -9.31
CA ALA A 57 41.09 -15.23 -8.26
C ALA A 57 40.67 -16.29 -7.21
N VAL A 58 39.40 -16.32 -6.81
CA VAL A 58 38.86 -17.32 -5.86
C VAL A 58 38.84 -18.72 -6.47
N GLN A 59 38.52 -18.84 -7.77
CA GLN A 59 38.57 -20.12 -8.48
C GLN A 59 40.00 -20.64 -8.62
N LYS A 60 40.96 -19.75 -8.92
CA LYS A 60 42.39 -20.10 -9.01
C LYS A 60 42.97 -20.56 -7.66
N ILE A 61 42.50 -19.99 -6.54
CA ILE A 61 42.87 -20.41 -5.19
C ILE A 61 42.26 -21.78 -4.83
N LYS A 62 41.10 -22.14 -5.38
CA LYS A 62 40.46 -23.45 -5.15
C LYS A 62 41.09 -24.59 -5.95
N SER A 63 41.78 -24.31 -7.05
CA SER A 63 42.39 -25.35 -7.91
C SER A 63 43.82 -25.74 -7.53
N GLU A 64 44.43 -25.09 -6.53
CA GLU A 64 45.77 -25.46 -6.03
C GLU A 64 45.68 -26.12 -4.63
N PRO A 65 45.78 -27.45 -4.53
CA PRO A 65 45.72 -28.14 -3.25
C PRO A 65 47.09 -28.09 -2.57
N LYS A 66 47.42 -26.95 -1.94
CA LYS A 66 48.37 -26.80 -0.81
C LYS A 66 48.65 -25.31 -0.53
N SER A 67 47.95 -24.72 0.45
CA SER A 67 48.52 -23.81 1.47
C SER A 67 47.41 -23.08 2.24
N VAL A 68 46.91 -23.71 3.30
CA VAL A 68 45.94 -23.09 4.25
C VAL A 68 46.57 -21.92 5.04
N ALA A 69 47.90 -21.74 4.98
CA ALA A 69 48.62 -20.72 5.74
C ALA A 69 48.70 -19.32 5.10
N LYS A 70 48.21 -19.10 3.87
CA LYS A 70 48.31 -17.79 3.18
C LYS A 70 47.01 -16.97 3.14
N VAL A 71 45.89 -17.54 3.62
CA VAL A 71 44.56 -16.91 3.56
C VAL A 71 44.36 -15.85 4.67
N GLU A 72 45.06 -15.94 5.81
CA GLU A 72 44.99 -14.93 6.88
C GLU A 72 45.77 -13.64 6.56
N ALA A 73 46.81 -13.69 5.73
CA ALA A 73 47.58 -12.51 5.35
C ALA A 73 46.82 -11.58 4.39
N VAL A 74 45.94 -12.12 3.53
CA VAL A 74 45.17 -11.33 2.54
C VAL A 74 43.95 -10.65 3.17
N LYS A 75 43.38 -11.19 4.26
CA LYS A 75 42.31 -10.51 5.01
C LYS A 75 42.77 -9.22 5.68
N LYS A 76 44.04 -9.11 6.07
CA LYS A 76 44.57 -7.95 6.80
C LYS A 76 44.85 -6.72 5.92
N ASP A 77 44.96 -6.89 4.61
CA ASP A 77 45.16 -5.79 3.66
C ASP A 77 43.85 -5.26 3.03
N LEU A 78 42.72 -5.96 3.23
CA LEU A 78 41.39 -5.52 2.77
C LEU A 78 40.68 -4.55 3.73
N ASP A 79 41.19 -4.34 4.95
CA ASP A 79 40.63 -3.38 5.93
C ASP A 79 41.16 -1.94 5.80
N LYS A 80 42.15 -1.70 4.93
CA LYS A 80 42.73 -0.34 4.72
C LYS A 80 41.91 0.64 3.87
N PRO A 81 41.01 0.27 2.94
CA PRO A 81 40.22 1.25 2.21
C PRO A 81 38.95 1.71 2.94
N VAL A 82 38.51 1.03 4.01
CA VAL A 82 37.27 1.37 4.74
C VAL A 82 37.47 2.53 5.73
N ALA A 83 38.67 2.68 6.30
CA ALA A 83 39.00 3.75 7.24
C ALA A 83 39.06 5.17 6.59
N LYS A 84 39.03 5.27 5.26
CA LYS A 84 39.07 6.56 4.54
C LYS A 84 37.68 7.11 4.16
N VAL A 85 36.61 6.34 4.40
CA VAL A 85 35.22 6.76 4.12
C VAL A 85 34.54 7.35 5.35
N GLU A 86 35.01 7.04 6.57
CA GLU A 86 34.48 7.62 7.81
C GLU A 86 35.00 9.03 8.13
N ALA A 87 36.15 9.43 7.57
CA ALA A 87 36.73 10.77 7.77
C ALA A 87 36.08 11.89 6.91
N VAL A 88 35.09 11.57 6.06
CA VAL A 88 34.38 12.56 5.22
C VAL A 88 33.00 12.91 5.80
N LYS A 89 32.57 12.23 6.88
CA LYS A 89 31.27 12.49 7.53
C LYS A 89 31.33 13.54 8.64
N SER A 90 32.51 13.96 9.11
CA SER A 90 32.64 14.97 10.16
C SER A 90 32.60 16.43 9.68
N ASP A 91 32.82 16.68 8.39
CA ASP A 91 32.99 18.06 7.86
C ASP A 91 31.73 18.64 7.20
N VAL A 92 30.61 17.89 7.16
CA VAL A 92 29.32 18.37 6.59
C VAL A 92 28.31 18.75 7.68
N ALA A 93 28.62 18.51 8.96
CA ALA A 93 27.73 18.80 10.09
C ALA A 93 27.86 20.21 10.69
N GLN A 94 28.62 21.12 10.06
CA GLN A 94 28.94 22.44 10.64
C GLN A 94 28.54 23.65 9.78
N SER A 95 27.64 23.48 8.82
CA SER A 95 27.22 24.59 7.94
C SER A 95 25.75 24.57 7.54
N VAL A 96 24.84 24.35 8.50
CA VAL A 96 23.42 24.71 8.36
C VAL A 96 22.85 25.18 9.70
N GLU A 97 23.32 26.34 10.17
CA GLU A 97 22.67 27.10 11.24
C GLU A 97 22.71 28.58 10.87
N LYS A 98 21.76 29.03 10.05
CA LYS A 98 21.28 30.42 9.88
C LYS A 98 20.33 30.54 8.68
N ALA A 99 19.04 30.71 8.97
CA ALA A 99 18.01 31.45 8.20
C ALA A 99 16.65 31.09 8.80
N GLU A 100 16.23 31.70 9.90
CA GLU A 100 15.35 32.89 9.94
C GLU A 100 14.05 32.78 9.12
N THR A 101 12.98 32.47 9.84
CA THR A 101 11.67 33.14 9.85
C THR A 101 11.14 33.81 8.58
N VAL A 102 10.13 33.19 7.97
CA VAL A 102 9.02 33.92 7.32
C VAL A 102 7.70 33.27 7.74
N LYS A 103 6.92 33.99 8.56
CA LYS A 103 5.50 33.72 8.80
C LYS A 103 4.72 34.05 7.53
N ALA A 104 4.05 33.07 6.95
CA ALA A 104 3.01 33.30 5.95
C ALA A 104 1.67 32.79 6.51
N GLU A 105 0.77 33.74 6.71
CA GLU A 105 -0.61 33.57 7.17
C GLU A 105 -1.47 33.08 5.98
N VAL A 106 -1.84 31.81 5.97
CA VAL A 106 -2.74 31.23 4.95
C VAL A 106 -4.14 31.07 5.54
N LYS A 107 -5.09 31.85 5.01
CA LYS A 107 -6.52 31.74 5.29
C LYS A 107 -7.06 30.39 4.76
N PRO A 108 -7.81 29.60 5.55
CA PRO A 108 -8.38 28.35 5.06
C PRO A 108 -9.56 28.63 4.12
N ALA A 109 -9.45 28.15 2.89
CA ALA A 109 -10.53 28.13 1.91
C ALA A 109 -11.60 27.10 2.31
N ALA A 110 -12.86 27.50 2.21
CA ALA A 110 -14.04 26.71 2.57
C ALA A 110 -14.21 25.49 1.67
N VAL A 111 -13.98 24.30 2.22
CA VAL A 111 -14.30 23.03 1.57
C VAL A 111 -15.80 22.75 1.73
N LYS A 112 -16.51 22.71 0.60
CA LYS A 112 -17.91 22.28 0.50
C LYS A 112 -18.05 20.82 0.95
N LYS A 113 -18.87 20.60 1.96
CA LYS A 113 -19.27 19.27 2.46
C LYS A 113 -19.99 18.47 1.36
N VAL A 114 -19.44 17.31 1.02
CA VAL A 114 -20.10 16.31 0.17
C VAL A 114 -20.93 15.40 1.09
N ASN A 115 -22.24 15.36 0.85
CA ASN A 115 -23.19 14.55 1.61
C ASN A 115 -23.07 13.06 1.22
N ALA A 116 -22.24 12.32 1.96
CA ALA A 116 -22.26 10.86 1.92
C ALA A 116 -23.40 10.33 2.82
N SER A 117 -24.47 9.85 2.19
CA SER A 117 -25.58 9.14 2.82
C SER A 117 -25.12 7.76 3.31
N THR A 118 -24.59 7.70 4.53
CA THR A 118 -24.32 6.44 5.24
C THR A 118 -25.60 5.93 5.89
N ALA A 119 -25.93 4.67 5.62
CA ALA A 119 -27.03 3.95 6.25
C ALA A 119 -26.86 3.97 7.77
N LYS A 120 -27.94 4.40 8.44
CA LYS A 120 -28.07 4.64 9.88
C LYS A 120 -28.00 3.33 10.68
N LEU A 121 -26.81 2.76 10.84
CA LEU A 121 -26.51 1.90 11.99
C LEU A 121 -26.72 2.77 13.22
N GLY A 122 -27.77 2.49 13.99
CA GLY A 122 -28.18 3.30 15.13
C GLY A 122 -26.99 3.61 16.02
N ALA A 123 -26.51 4.85 15.95
CA ALA A 123 -25.50 5.36 16.85
C ALA A 123 -26.03 5.10 18.26
N ARG A 124 -25.41 4.15 18.96
CA ARG A 124 -25.62 4.01 20.40
C ARG A 124 -25.21 5.35 20.96
N ASN A 125 -26.21 6.18 21.30
CA ASN A 125 -25.99 7.40 22.05
C ASN A 125 -25.05 7.01 23.20
N PRO A 126 -23.88 7.66 23.37
CA PRO A 126 -23.00 7.38 24.49
C PRO A 126 -23.87 7.51 25.74
N THR A 127 -24.18 6.36 26.34
CA THR A 127 -25.07 6.29 27.49
C THR A 127 -24.47 7.23 28.52
N LYS A 128 -25.20 8.30 28.86
CA LYS A 128 -24.85 9.25 29.93
C LYS A 128 -24.12 8.48 31.03
N ASN A 129 -22.89 8.91 31.36
CA ASN A 129 -22.00 8.28 32.35
C ASN A 129 -22.78 7.78 33.57
N ARG A 130 -23.27 6.54 33.51
CA ARG A 130 -23.97 5.93 34.63
C ARG A 130 -22.89 5.52 35.60
N VAL A 131 -23.01 5.96 36.85
CA VAL A 131 -22.17 5.45 37.92
C VAL A 131 -22.45 3.95 38.01
N ALA A 132 -21.42 3.15 37.81
CA ALA A 132 -21.48 1.71 37.87
C ALA A 132 -21.81 1.28 39.30
N SER A 133 -22.57 0.20 39.44
CA SER A 133 -22.86 -0.38 40.75
C SER A 133 -21.57 -0.88 41.41
N GLU A 134 -21.54 -0.95 42.73
CA GLU A 134 -20.39 -1.45 43.49
C GLU A 134 -19.94 -2.84 42.99
N LYS A 135 -20.89 -3.74 42.67
CA LYS A 135 -20.61 -5.07 42.12
C LYS A 135 -19.91 -4.99 40.76
N GLU A 136 -20.38 -4.13 39.85
CA GLU A 136 -19.76 -3.91 38.53
C GLU A 136 -18.33 -3.35 38.69
N LEU A 137 -18.11 -2.44 39.64
CA LEU A 137 -16.79 -1.88 39.93
C LEU A 137 -15.83 -2.92 40.52
N LYS A 138 -16.29 -3.76 41.46
CA LYS A 138 -15.49 -4.89 41.98
C LYS A 138 -15.08 -5.85 40.85
N GLN A 139 -15.99 -6.12 39.90
CA GLN A 139 -15.68 -6.92 38.73
C GLN A 139 -14.64 -6.24 37.81
N LYS A 140 -14.78 -4.94 37.54
CA LYS A 140 -13.79 -4.17 36.75
C LYS A 140 -12.41 -4.17 37.41
N VAL A 141 -12.33 -3.95 38.73
CA VAL A 141 -11.05 -3.99 39.47
C VAL A 141 -10.42 -5.39 39.40
N SER A 142 -11.21 -6.45 39.56
CA SER A 142 -10.74 -7.83 39.40
C SER A 142 -10.21 -8.09 37.97
N TYR A 143 -10.92 -7.60 36.95
CA TYR A 143 -10.49 -7.70 35.56
C TYR A 143 -9.16 -6.96 35.32
N ALA A 144 -9.03 -5.72 35.78
CA ALA A 144 -7.77 -4.96 35.68
C ALA A 144 -6.61 -5.69 36.35
N ARG A 145 -6.83 -6.29 37.54
CA ARG A 145 -5.84 -7.15 38.20
C ARG A 145 -5.41 -8.32 37.31
N MET A 146 -6.35 -9.03 36.69
CA MET A 146 -6.04 -10.10 35.74
C MET A 146 -5.23 -9.58 34.53
N MET A 147 -5.56 -8.39 34.00
CA MET A 147 -4.78 -7.76 32.92
C MET A 147 -3.33 -7.50 33.34
N PHE A 148 -3.09 -7.03 34.56
CA PHE A 148 -1.74 -6.81 35.09
C PHE A 148 -0.94 -8.09 35.32
N MET A 149 -1.60 -9.25 35.41
CA MET A 149 -0.93 -10.56 35.49
C MET A 149 -0.70 -11.19 34.10
N SER A 150 -1.25 -10.60 33.04
CA SER A 150 -1.17 -11.12 31.68
C SER A 150 0.25 -11.07 31.09
N LYS A 151 0.46 -11.80 29.99
CA LYS A 151 1.70 -11.77 29.21
C LYS A 151 2.03 -10.35 28.71
N SER A 152 1.04 -9.50 28.45
CA SER A 152 1.25 -8.12 28.00
C SER A 152 1.86 -7.23 29.07
N SER A 153 1.37 -7.33 30.31
CA SER A 153 1.97 -6.62 31.45
C SER A 153 3.43 -7.01 31.66
N LYS A 154 3.72 -8.33 31.65
CA LYS A 154 5.09 -8.85 31.77
C LYS A 154 6.00 -8.35 30.65
N ARG A 155 5.48 -8.28 29.42
CA ARG A 155 6.21 -7.79 28.26
C ARG A 155 6.53 -6.30 28.36
N VAL A 156 5.57 -5.46 28.75
CA VAL A 156 5.80 -4.02 28.98
C VAL A 156 6.84 -3.81 30.08
N ALA A 157 6.72 -4.52 31.19
CA ALA A 157 7.67 -4.44 32.30
C ALA A 157 9.10 -4.86 31.90
N ALA A 158 9.24 -5.88 31.04
CA ALA A 158 10.53 -6.37 30.55
C ALA A 158 11.06 -5.62 29.31
N SER A 159 10.32 -4.63 28.79
CA SER A 159 10.73 -3.88 27.61
C SER A 159 11.84 -2.87 27.93
N ASN A 160 12.44 -2.27 26.91
CA ASN A 160 13.34 -1.12 27.04
C ASN A 160 12.61 0.22 26.84
N ASN A 161 11.27 0.22 26.81
CA ASN A 161 10.47 1.42 26.60
C ASN A 161 10.09 2.03 27.96
N GLU A 162 10.84 3.06 28.38
CA GLU A 162 10.63 3.72 29.68
C GLU A 162 9.27 4.41 29.79
N GLN A 163 8.76 4.97 28.69
CA GLN A 163 7.42 5.57 28.66
C GLN A 163 6.33 4.52 28.89
N ALA A 164 6.42 3.35 28.25
CA ALA A 164 5.47 2.27 28.45
C ALA A 164 5.54 1.71 29.89
N LYS A 165 6.73 1.62 30.48
CA LYS A 165 6.90 1.25 31.89
C LYS A 165 6.26 2.27 32.83
N ALA A 166 6.47 3.56 32.60
CA ALA A 166 5.84 4.63 33.37
C ALA A 166 4.32 4.54 33.31
N MET A 167 3.74 4.39 32.11
CA MET A 167 2.29 4.20 31.93
C MET A 167 1.77 2.95 32.65
N LEU A 168 2.51 1.83 32.64
CA LEU A 168 2.15 0.63 33.38
C LEU A 168 2.19 0.85 34.91
N SER A 169 3.16 1.61 35.40
CA SER A 169 3.27 1.98 36.82
C SER A 169 2.11 2.87 37.26
N ASP A 170 1.82 3.93 36.50
CA ASP A 170 0.70 4.84 36.75
C ASP A 170 -0.63 4.10 36.71
N SER A 171 -0.81 3.22 35.72
CA SER A 171 -1.97 2.35 35.61
C SER A 171 -2.18 1.50 36.87
N LYS A 172 -1.13 0.87 37.42
CA LYS A 172 -1.21 0.12 38.68
C LYS A 172 -1.58 1.02 39.87
N SER A 173 -0.98 2.21 39.97
CA SER A 173 -1.31 3.19 41.02
C SER A 173 -2.79 3.60 40.97
N LYS A 174 -3.31 3.87 39.76
CA LYS A 174 -4.72 4.20 39.51
C LYS A 174 -5.66 3.05 39.90
N MET A 175 -5.31 1.80 39.62
CA MET A 175 -6.10 0.65 40.08
C MET A 175 -6.14 0.55 41.61
N GLU A 176 -5.00 0.72 42.30
CA GLU A 176 -4.97 0.67 43.76
C GLU A 176 -5.78 1.83 44.38
N LYS A 177 -5.72 3.04 43.82
CA LYS A 177 -6.57 4.16 44.22
C LYS A 177 -8.06 3.85 44.03
N ALA A 178 -8.42 3.28 42.87
CA ALA A 178 -9.80 2.87 42.61
C ALA A 178 -10.31 1.85 43.63
N LYS A 179 -9.45 0.92 44.08
CA LYS A 179 -9.78 -0.06 45.11
C LYS A 179 -10.08 0.60 46.46
N VAL A 180 -9.24 1.55 46.89
CA VAL A 180 -9.44 2.30 48.14
C VAL A 180 -10.74 3.13 48.09
N LEU A 181 -10.99 3.83 46.98
CA LEU A 181 -12.21 4.62 46.79
C LEU A 181 -13.48 3.74 46.81
N LEU A 182 -13.40 2.54 46.22
CA LEU A 182 -14.49 1.57 46.24
C LEU A 182 -14.79 1.06 47.64
N GLU A 183 -13.75 0.78 48.44
CA GLU A 183 -13.89 0.40 49.87
C GLU A 183 -14.47 1.56 50.71
N GLY A 184 -14.16 2.81 50.34
CA GLY A 184 -14.71 4.03 50.95
C GLY A 184 -16.11 4.43 50.49
N GLY A 185 -16.70 3.71 49.51
CA GLY A 185 -18.04 3.98 49.00
C GLY A 185 -18.15 5.10 47.95
N ASP A 186 -17.04 5.71 47.53
CA ASP A 186 -17.03 6.70 46.44
C ASP A 186 -17.00 6.00 45.09
N LEU A 187 -18.18 5.54 44.65
CA LEU A 187 -18.33 4.76 43.41
C LEU A 187 -17.97 5.57 42.16
N GLN A 188 -18.22 6.87 42.14
CA GLN A 188 -17.95 7.70 40.97
C GLN A 188 -16.45 7.93 40.79
N ALA A 189 -15.73 8.29 41.85
CA ALA A 189 -14.28 8.45 41.79
C ALA A 189 -13.60 7.11 41.51
N ALA A 190 -14.06 6.02 42.14
CA ALA A 190 -13.55 4.66 41.87
C ALA A 190 -13.71 4.27 40.39
N GLN A 191 -14.86 4.60 39.78
CA GLN A 191 -15.09 4.36 38.35
C GLN A 191 -14.11 5.13 37.46
N SER A 192 -13.88 6.42 37.75
CA SER A 192 -12.95 7.23 36.96
C SER A 192 -11.53 6.68 37.02
N GLU A 193 -11.04 6.37 38.23
CA GLU A 193 -9.67 5.87 38.42
C GLU A 193 -9.46 4.49 37.78
N ILE A 194 -10.44 3.58 37.83
CA ILE A 194 -10.31 2.27 37.19
C ILE A 194 -10.36 2.35 35.66
N ASP A 195 -11.19 3.23 35.09
CA ASP A 195 -11.26 3.44 33.64
C ASP A 195 -9.96 4.08 33.11
N ASP A 196 -9.38 5.04 33.85
CA ASP A 196 -8.06 5.60 33.56
C ASP A 196 -6.94 4.58 33.66
N SER A 197 -6.96 3.73 34.70
CA SER A 197 -6.04 2.61 34.85
C SER A 197 -6.05 1.72 33.60
N MET A 198 -7.22 1.25 33.16
CA MET A 198 -7.32 0.38 31.98
C MET A 198 -6.86 1.08 30.69
N ARG A 199 -7.16 2.37 30.53
CA ARG A 199 -6.71 3.18 29.37
C ARG A 199 -5.18 3.27 29.31
N LEU A 200 -4.54 3.60 30.43
CA LEU A 200 -3.07 3.67 30.52
C LEU A 200 -2.40 2.31 30.27
N PHE A 201 -2.97 1.22 30.81
CA PHE A 201 -2.47 -0.12 30.55
C PHE A 201 -2.52 -0.46 29.05
N ASN A 202 -3.65 -0.19 28.39
CA ASN A 202 -3.82 -0.48 26.97
C ASN A 202 -2.85 0.35 26.11
N ALA A 203 -2.67 1.64 26.43
CA ALA A 203 -1.67 2.48 25.76
C ALA A 203 -0.26 1.91 25.92
N ALA A 204 0.14 1.52 27.13
CA ALA A 204 1.43 0.88 27.39
C ALA A 204 1.59 -0.43 26.62
N ALA A 205 0.54 -1.26 26.55
CA ALA A 205 0.56 -2.54 25.85
C ALA A 205 0.67 -2.40 24.32
N ILE A 206 0.11 -1.32 23.75
CA ILE A 206 0.23 -0.99 22.33
C ILE A 206 1.66 -0.56 21.99
N MET A 207 2.31 0.22 22.87
CA MET A 207 3.70 0.69 22.68
C MET A 207 4.74 -0.45 22.69
N VAL A 208 4.37 -1.63 23.20
CA VAL A 208 5.23 -2.81 23.20
C VAL A 208 4.46 -3.99 22.61
N PRO A 209 4.38 -4.10 21.27
CA PRO A 209 3.67 -5.19 20.60
C PRO A 209 4.27 -6.57 20.94
N SER A 210 3.46 -7.63 20.82
CA SER A 210 3.98 -9.00 20.96
C SER A 210 4.77 -9.41 19.72
N ALA A 211 5.66 -10.40 19.85
CA ALA A 211 6.41 -10.94 18.71
C ALA A 211 5.49 -11.44 17.56
N SER A 212 4.32 -11.99 17.89
CA SER A 212 3.33 -12.39 16.90
C SER A 212 2.74 -11.20 16.13
N VAL A 213 2.45 -10.09 16.82
CA VAL A 213 1.93 -8.87 16.21
C VAL A 213 3.02 -8.24 15.32
N ILE A 214 4.27 -8.19 15.79
CA ILE A 214 5.40 -7.70 14.98
C ILE A 214 5.58 -8.56 13.72
N ALA A 215 5.46 -9.89 13.82
CA ALA A 215 5.54 -10.78 12.68
C ALA A 215 4.41 -10.56 11.65
N GLU A 216 3.19 -10.29 12.13
CA GLU A 216 2.05 -9.96 11.27
C GLU A 216 2.22 -8.59 10.59
N GLN A 217 2.65 -7.57 11.34
CA GLN A 217 2.95 -6.24 10.80
C GLN A 217 4.05 -6.32 9.74
N ARG A 218 5.12 -7.09 10.00
CA ARG A 218 6.18 -7.36 9.02
C ARG A 218 5.62 -8.00 7.75
N LYS A 219 4.79 -9.03 7.88
CA LYS A 219 4.16 -9.69 6.72
C LYS A 219 3.31 -8.72 5.90
N ARG A 220 2.56 -7.83 6.56
CA ARG A 220 1.79 -6.77 5.90
C ARG A 220 2.68 -5.81 5.13
N TYR A 221 3.74 -5.30 5.76
CA TYR A 221 4.74 -4.44 5.11
C TYR A 221 5.35 -5.10 3.87
N GLU A 222 5.80 -6.35 3.99
CA GLU A 222 6.37 -7.12 2.85
C GLU A 222 5.35 -7.34 1.72
N SER A 223 4.06 -7.52 2.06
CA SER A 223 2.99 -7.63 1.07
C SER A 223 2.79 -6.33 0.30
N LEU A 224 2.79 -5.18 0.99
CA LEU A 224 2.61 -3.87 0.37
C LEU A 224 3.78 -3.49 -0.54
N LEU A 225 5.01 -3.90 -0.21
CA LEU A 225 6.16 -3.72 -1.10
C LEU A 225 6.02 -4.51 -2.40
N LYS A 226 5.54 -5.76 -2.32
CA LYS A 226 5.25 -6.57 -3.51
C LYS A 226 4.16 -5.93 -4.36
N GLU A 227 3.10 -5.45 -3.72
CA GLU A 227 2.02 -4.72 -4.38
C GLU A 227 2.53 -3.47 -5.08
N LEU A 228 3.37 -2.66 -4.42
CA LEU A 228 3.99 -1.48 -5.01
C LEU A 228 4.84 -1.83 -6.24
N SER A 229 5.62 -2.90 -6.16
CA SER A 229 6.42 -3.36 -7.32
C SER A 229 5.54 -3.76 -8.51
N ALA A 230 4.42 -4.44 -8.26
CA ALA A 230 3.47 -4.82 -9.30
C ALA A 230 2.78 -3.58 -9.89
N ASN A 231 2.33 -2.65 -9.04
CA ASN A 231 1.67 -1.41 -9.47
C ASN A 231 2.60 -0.54 -10.33
N ARG A 232 3.90 -0.46 -10.00
CA ARG A 232 4.90 0.23 -10.83
C ARG A 232 5.03 -0.39 -12.22
N ILE A 233 5.09 -1.72 -12.31
CA ILE A 233 5.17 -2.43 -13.59
C ILE A 233 3.91 -2.18 -14.42
N THR A 234 2.73 -2.36 -13.81
CA THR A 234 1.45 -2.12 -14.49
C THR A 234 1.31 -0.68 -14.96
N HIS A 235 1.71 0.30 -14.14
CA HIS A 235 1.74 1.71 -14.56
C HIS A 235 2.64 1.90 -15.78
N GLN A 236 3.87 1.39 -15.75
CA GLN A 236 4.82 1.51 -16.85
C GLN A 236 4.29 0.90 -18.17
N GLU A 237 3.74 -0.31 -18.10
CA GLU A 237 3.16 -0.98 -19.28
C GLU A 237 1.98 -0.20 -19.87
N ASN A 238 1.13 0.37 -18.99
CA ASN A 238 0.03 1.23 -19.41
C ASN A 238 0.56 2.52 -20.03
N PHE A 239 1.56 3.16 -19.41
CA PHE A 239 2.19 4.38 -19.90
C PHE A 239 2.79 4.18 -21.29
N ASP A 240 3.60 3.14 -21.49
CA ASP A 240 4.22 2.85 -22.78
C ASP A 240 3.17 2.58 -23.87
N ARG A 241 2.10 1.85 -23.53
CA ARG A 241 0.97 1.61 -24.43
C ARG A 241 0.25 2.91 -24.80
N MET A 242 0.04 3.80 -23.83
CA MET A 242 -0.61 5.10 -24.04
C MET A 242 0.23 6.02 -24.94
N VAL A 243 1.52 6.15 -24.64
CA VAL A 243 2.44 6.95 -25.42
C VAL A 243 2.53 6.44 -26.86
N LYS A 244 2.57 5.12 -27.06
CA LYS A 244 2.59 4.51 -28.39
C LYS A 244 1.30 4.75 -29.18
N LYS A 245 0.14 4.70 -28.53
CA LYS A 245 -1.18 4.81 -29.20
C LYS A 245 -1.60 6.26 -29.47
N SER A 246 -1.38 7.13 -28.49
CA SER A 246 -1.99 8.47 -28.45
C SER A 246 -0.95 9.60 -28.31
N GLY A 247 0.34 9.28 -28.32
CA GLY A 247 1.42 10.25 -28.15
C GLY A 247 1.78 10.54 -26.69
N LYS A 248 2.89 11.26 -26.48
CA LYS A 248 3.50 11.47 -25.16
C LYS A 248 2.56 12.15 -24.16
N GLU A 249 1.73 13.08 -24.62
CA GLU A 249 0.80 13.85 -23.76
C GLU A 249 -0.31 12.99 -23.15
N ALA A 250 -0.56 11.80 -23.69
CA ALA A 250 -1.56 10.88 -23.17
C ALA A 250 -1.03 10.00 -22.01
N GLY A 251 0.28 10.02 -21.75
CA GLY A 251 0.89 9.35 -20.61
C GLY A 251 0.85 10.24 -19.38
N VAL A 252 0.40 9.70 -18.23
CA VAL A 252 0.45 10.41 -16.94
C VAL A 252 1.54 9.77 -16.09
N GLU A 253 2.62 10.51 -15.84
CA GLU A 253 3.71 10.10 -14.95
C GLU A 253 3.33 10.36 -13.48
N TYR A 254 3.81 9.52 -12.57
CA TYR A 254 3.83 9.82 -11.14
C TYR A 254 5.21 10.36 -10.73
N ASP A 255 5.27 11.04 -9.60
CA ASP A 255 6.54 11.51 -9.02
C ASP A 255 7.36 10.32 -8.49
N ALA A 256 8.22 9.77 -9.33
CA ALA A 256 9.02 8.60 -9.00
C ALA A 256 10.01 8.86 -7.85
N GLU A 257 10.59 10.06 -7.79
CA GLU A 257 11.51 10.46 -6.73
C GLU A 257 10.82 10.47 -5.38
N GLN A 258 9.62 11.04 -5.30
CA GLN A 258 8.83 11.04 -4.06
C GLN A 258 8.43 9.63 -3.63
N VAL A 259 8.08 8.75 -4.56
CA VAL A 259 7.76 7.35 -4.24
C VAL A 259 9.00 6.61 -3.73
N ASP A 260 10.17 6.80 -4.36
CA ASP A 260 11.43 6.21 -3.89
C ASP A 260 11.83 6.73 -2.49
N MET A 261 11.67 8.03 -2.24
CA MET A 261 11.90 8.61 -0.90
C MET A 261 11.01 7.96 0.17
N LEU A 262 9.73 7.72 -0.13
CA LEU A 262 8.80 7.04 0.78
C LEU A 262 9.22 5.58 1.04
N VAL A 263 9.71 4.87 0.02
CA VAL A 263 10.21 3.50 0.16
C VAL A 263 11.46 3.47 1.04
N ASP A 264 12.39 4.40 0.83
CA ASP A 264 13.61 4.51 1.65
C ASP A 264 13.28 4.87 3.11
N GLU A 265 12.32 5.76 3.33
CA GLU A 265 11.84 6.11 4.66
C GLU A 265 11.19 4.90 5.35
N ALA A 266 10.32 4.18 4.65
CA ALA A 266 9.71 2.96 5.16
C ALA A 266 10.75 1.89 5.50
N ALA A 267 11.81 1.76 4.70
CA ALA A 267 12.92 0.84 4.96
C ALA A 267 13.66 1.19 6.26
N LYS A 268 13.88 2.49 6.55
CA LYS A 268 14.46 2.94 7.82
C LYS A 268 13.58 2.57 9.02
N MET A 269 12.27 2.81 8.92
CA MET A 269 11.30 2.42 9.97
C MET A 269 11.27 0.90 10.19
N ALA A 270 11.39 0.11 9.12
CA ALA A 270 11.44 -1.35 9.19
C ALA A 270 12.71 -1.86 9.90
N VAL A 271 13.85 -1.18 9.76
CA VAL A 271 15.09 -1.49 10.53
C VAL A 271 14.87 -1.31 12.03
N GLU A 272 14.10 -0.30 12.42
CA GLU A 272 13.69 -0.05 13.81
C GLU A 272 12.58 -0.99 14.30
N LYS A 273 12.11 -1.90 13.43
CA LYS A 273 10.97 -2.82 13.63
C LYS A 273 9.62 -2.11 13.79
N ASP A 274 9.52 -0.85 13.38
CA ASP A 274 8.25 -0.13 13.28
C ASP A 274 7.58 -0.44 11.93
N TYR A 275 7.13 -1.69 11.79
CA TYR A 275 6.52 -2.18 10.56
C TYR A 275 5.13 -1.58 10.29
N ASP A 276 4.45 -1.05 11.31
CA ASP A 276 3.12 -0.44 11.12
C ASP A 276 3.26 0.92 10.43
N SER A 277 4.16 1.78 10.91
CA SER A 277 4.48 3.04 10.24
C SER A 277 5.09 2.80 8.86
N ALA A 278 6.03 1.85 8.74
CA ALA A 278 6.61 1.48 7.44
C ALA A 278 5.53 1.05 6.42
N ALA A 279 4.57 0.23 6.85
CA ALA A 279 3.45 -0.19 6.00
C ALA A 279 2.57 0.99 5.57
N ALA A 280 2.27 1.94 6.47
CA ALA A 280 1.50 3.14 6.12
C ALA A 280 2.22 4.05 5.12
N THR A 281 3.55 4.15 5.21
CA THR A 281 4.38 4.91 4.27
C THR A 281 4.38 4.25 2.88
N VAL A 282 4.52 2.93 2.80
CA VAL A 282 4.42 2.18 1.52
C VAL A 282 3.00 2.26 0.92
N ASP A 283 1.95 2.26 1.75
CA ASP A 283 0.57 2.47 1.28
C ASP A 283 0.41 3.84 0.61
N SER A 284 1.04 4.88 1.17
CA SER A 284 1.03 6.22 0.58
C SER A 284 1.72 6.25 -0.80
N ALA A 285 2.86 5.58 -0.92
CA ALA A 285 3.54 5.37 -2.19
C ALA A 285 2.65 4.63 -3.22
N ASN A 286 1.97 3.56 -2.81
CA ASN A 286 1.02 2.84 -3.67
C ASN A 286 -0.10 3.73 -4.19
N ARG A 287 -0.67 4.59 -3.34
CA ARG A 287 -1.74 5.52 -3.74
C ARG A 287 -1.29 6.50 -4.82
N MET A 288 -0.04 6.95 -4.81
CA MET A 288 0.49 7.84 -5.85
C MET A 288 0.56 7.14 -7.21
N VAL A 289 1.11 5.93 -7.25
CA VAL A 289 1.22 5.14 -8.50
C VAL A 289 -0.17 4.79 -9.04
N ASN A 290 -1.09 4.40 -8.15
CA ASN A 290 -2.47 4.06 -8.52
C ASN A 290 -3.28 5.27 -8.98
N ALA A 291 -3.08 6.45 -8.38
CA ALA A 291 -3.72 7.68 -8.82
C ALA A 291 -3.28 8.03 -10.25
N ALA A 292 -1.98 8.04 -10.55
CA ALA A 292 -1.48 8.29 -11.90
C ALA A 292 -1.99 7.25 -12.92
N THR A 293 -2.05 5.97 -12.51
CA THR A 293 -2.62 4.91 -13.35
C THR A 293 -4.10 5.16 -13.63
N SER A 294 -4.87 5.53 -12.61
CA SER A 294 -6.30 5.83 -12.75
C SER A 294 -6.53 7.04 -13.64
N ASP A 295 -5.76 8.11 -13.47
CA ASP A 295 -5.88 9.34 -14.26
C ASP A 295 -5.54 9.07 -15.73
N MET A 296 -4.48 8.30 -15.99
CA MET A 296 -4.11 7.86 -17.34
C MET A 296 -5.20 7.04 -18.03
N LEU A 297 -5.97 6.26 -17.27
CA LEU A 297 -7.02 5.38 -17.80
C LEU A 297 -8.41 6.05 -17.81
N HIS A 298 -8.58 7.20 -17.14
CA HIS A 298 -9.89 7.82 -16.94
C HIS A 298 -10.59 8.21 -18.25
N ASP A 299 -9.82 8.74 -19.21
CA ASP A 299 -10.35 9.20 -20.50
C ASP A 299 -10.41 8.08 -21.56
N GLN A 300 -10.01 6.87 -21.20
CA GLN A 300 -10.15 5.74 -22.10
C GLN A 300 -11.58 5.24 -22.08
N ILE A 301 -12.34 5.60 -23.12
CA ILE A 301 -13.54 4.85 -23.46
C ILE A 301 -13.05 3.47 -23.91
N ILE A 302 -13.16 2.47 -23.03
CA ILE A 302 -12.97 1.08 -23.39
C ILE A 302 -14.19 0.68 -24.22
N THR A 303 -14.17 1.01 -25.51
CA THR A 303 -15.09 0.45 -26.48
C THR A 303 -14.69 -1.00 -26.70
N TYR A 304 -15.39 -1.92 -26.03
CA TYR A 304 -15.38 -3.33 -26.40
C TYR A 304 -16.09 -3.44 -27.75
N GLU A 305 -15.34 -3.28 -28.84
CA GLU A 305 -15.86 -3.61 -30.17
C GLU A 305 -16.05 -5.11 -30.23
N LEU A 306 -17.32 -5.49 -30.12
CA LEU A 306 -17.74 -6.88 -30.17
C LEU A 306 -17.82 -7.30 -31.64
N ASN A 307 -16.75 -7.92 -32.16
CA ASN A 307 -16.74 -8.44 -33.52
C ASN A 307 -17.47 -9.79 -33.57
N LEU A 308 -18.79 -9.74 -33.79
CA LEU A 308 -19.64 -10.93 -34.03
C LEU A 308 -19.90 -11.18 -35.53
N ASP A 309 -19.22 -10.45 -36.41
CA ASP A 309 -19.49 -10.55 -37.86
C ASP A 309 -18.94 -11.85 -38.46
N THR A 310 -18.03 -12.53 -37.74
CA THR A 310 -17.47 -13.82 -38.13
C THR A 310 -17.73 -14.90 -37.08
N PRO A 311 -17.94 -16.17 -37.48
CA PRO A 311 -18.07 -17.28 -36.54
C PRO A 311 -16.86 -17.42 -35.59
N GLU A 312 -15.66 -17.09 -36.07
CA GLU A 312 -14.43 -17.04 -35.27
C GLU A 312 -14.52 -15.99 -34.16
N GLY A 313 -15.04 -14.80 -34.49
CA GLY A 313 -15.21 -13.68 -33.55
C GLY A 313 -16.27 -13.98 -32.49
N GLU A 314 -17.41 -14.55 -32.90
CA GLU A 314 -18.45 -15.02 -31.99
C GLU A 314 -17.94 -16.12 -31.05
N TRP A 315 -17.17 -17.08 -31.59
CA TRP A 315 -16.51 -18.10 -30.78
C TRP A 315 -15.57 -17.52 -29.73
N ALA A 316 -14.70 -16.58 -30.12
CA ALA A 316 -13.78 -15.92 -29.20
C ALA A 316 -14.53 -15.19 -28.08
N TYR A 317 -15.58 -14.46 -28.43
CA TYR A 317 -16.42 -13.77 -27.45
C TYR A 317 -17.11 -14.72 -26.46
N GLU A 318 -17.76 -15.78 -26.93
CA GLU A 318 -18.45 -16.71 -26.04
C GLU A 318 -17.47 -17.54 -25.19
N LEU A 319 -16.26 -17.81 -25.70
CA LEU A 319 -15.19 -18.42 -24.92
C LEU A 319 -14.70 -17.50 -23.79
N ASP A 320 -14.41 -16.24 -24.08
CA ASP A 320 -13.99 -15.26 -23.06
C ASP A 320 -15.07 -15.08 -22.00
N ARG A 321 -16.33 -15.03 -22.42
CA ARG A 321 -17.49 -14.96 -21.52
C ARG A 321 -17.57 -16.20 -20.61
N TYR A 322 -17.35 -17.39 -21.15
CA TYR A 322 -17.29 -18.63 -20.36
C TYR A 322 -16.17 -18.56 -19.32
N LEU A 323 -14.96 -18.16 -19.73
CA LEU A 323 -13.79 -18.04 -18.84
C LEU A 323 -14.05 -17.05 -17.72
N GLY A 324 -14.65 -15.90 -18.02
CA GLY A 324 -15.05 -14.92 -17.01
C GLY A 324 -16.01 -15.49 -15.96
N TYR A 325 -16.94 -16.38 -16.35
CA TYR A 325 -17.78 -17.07 -15.37
C TYR A 325 -17.02 -18.16 -14.59
N GLU A 326 -16.11 -18.88 -15.23
CA GLU A 326 -15.28 -19.90 -14.57
C GLU A 326 -14.38 -19.28 -13.49
N GLU A 327 -13.73 -18.15 -13.79
CA GLU A 327 -12.87 -17.41 -12.85
C GLU A 327 -13.63 -16.92 -11.59
N LEU A 328 -14.93 -16.67 -11.72
CA LEU A 328 -15.77 -16.31 -10.57
C LEU A 328 -16.04 -17.48 -9.61
N ILE A 329 -15.82 -18.73 -10.02
CA ILE A 329 -16.06 -19.91 -9.17
C ILE A 329 -15.21 -19.89 -7.88
N PRO A 330 -13.87 -19.79 -7.92
CA PRO A 330 -13.05 -19.73 -6.70
C PRO A 330 -13.41 -18.53 -5.82
N VAL A 331 -13.61 -17.35 -6.42
CA VAL A 331 -14.00 -16.13 -5.71
C VAL A 331 -15.36 -16.31 -5.01
N ALA A 332 -16.32 -16.96 -5.66
CA ALA A 332 -17.62 -17.26 -5.08
C ALA A 332 -17.53 -18.29 -3.95
N MET A 333 -16.70 -19.34 -4.10
CA MET A 333 -16.50 -20.34 -3.04
C MET A 333 -15.93 -19.71 -1.76
N GLU A 334 -14.92 -18.84 -1.90
CA GLU A 334 -14.30 -18.16 -0.77
C GLU A 334 -15.27 -17.20 -0.05
N ASN A 335 -16.00 -16.39 -0.83
CA ASN A 335 -16.87 -15.35 -0.29
C ASN A 335 -18.20 -15.89 0.24
N LYS A 336 -18.81 -16.86 -0.43
CA LYS A 336 -20.14 -17.37 -0.08
C LYS A 336 -20.12 -18.58 0.84
N LYS A 337 -18.99 -19.29 0.92
CA LYS A 337 -18.79 -20.48 1.77
C LYS A 337 -19.99 -21.43 1.69
N PRO A 338 -20.31 -21.97 0.50
CA PRO A 338 -21.49 -22.80 0.28
C PRO A 338 -21.52 -24.01 1.23
N LYS A 339 -22.73 -24.46 1.59
CA LYS A 339 -22.92 -25.62 2.47
C LYS A 339 -22.29 -26.87 1.85
N LYS A 340 -21.68 -27.73 2.69
CA LYS A 340 -21.05 -29.00 2.25
C LYS A 340 -22.00 -29.89 1.41
N SER A 341 -23.30 -29.90 1.72
CA SER A 341 -24.29 -30.66 0.95
C SER A 341 -24.47 -30.19 -0.50
N LEU A 342 -24.20 -28.91 -0.79
CA LEU A 342 -24.27 -28.35 -2.15
C LEU A 342 -22.96 -28.52 -2.93
N MET A 343 -21.84 -28.73 -2.24
CA MET A 343 -20.51 -28.82 -2.87
C MET A 343 -20.45 -29.91 -3.95
N PHE A 344 -21.10 -31.05 -3.72
CA PHE A 344 -21.16 -32.11 -4.74
C PHE A 344 -21.84 -31.64 -6.03
N LEU A 345 -22.98 -30.94 -5.92
CA LEU A 345 -23.72 -30.41 -7.08
C LEU A 345 -22.95 -29.30 -7.79
N ILE A 346 -22.30 -28.41 -7.03
CA ILE A 346 -21.44 -27.35 -7.55
C ILE A 346 -20.29 -27.97 -8.36
N ASN A 347 -19.52 -28.87 -7.74
CA ASN A 347 -18.37 -29.52 -8.38
C ASN A 347 -18.79 -30.33 -9.62
N ARG A 348 -19.94 -31.00 -9.58
CA ARG A 348 -20.48 -31.73 -10.74
C ARG A 348 -20.76 -30.79 -11.91
N ASN A 349 -21.41 -29.65 -11.67
CA ASN A 349 -21.72 -28.69 -12.73
C ASN A 349 -20.46 -28.00 -13.27
N VAL A 350 -19.51 -27.65 -12.39
CA VAL A 350 -18.19 -27.11 -12.80
C VAL A 350 -17.46 -28.11 -13.68
N LYS A 351 -17.32 -29.36 -13.21
CA LYS A 351 -16.67 -30.42 -13.97
C LYS A 351 -17.31 -30.61 -15.36
N LYS A 352 -18.64 -30.72 -15.40
CA LYS A 352 -19.38 -30.88 -16.65
C LYS A 352 -19.18 -29.69 -17.60
N GLY A 353 -19.22 -28.46 -17.08
CA GLY A 353 -18.94 -27.26 -17.85
C GLY A 353 -17.53 -27.29 -18.45
N ASN A 354 -16.53 -27.67 -17.67
CA ASN A 354 -15.13 -27.74 -18.11
C ASN A 354 -14.90 -28.85 -19.15
N GLU A 355 -15.53 -30.01 -18.98
CA GLU A 355 -15.51 -31.09 -19.99
C GLU A 355 -16.13 -30.61 -21.31
N MET A 356 -17.29 -29.94 -21.27
CA MET A 356 -17.94 -29.36 -22.47
C MET A 356 -17.08 -28.29 -23.14
N ALA A 357 -16.47 -27.39 -22.36
CA ALA A 357 -15.59 -26.34 -22.89
C ALA A 357 -14.33 -26.91 -23.54
N ALA A 358 -13.77 -28.00 -23.00
CA ALA A 358 -12.63 -28.68 -23.60
C ALA A 358 -12.99 -29.24 -24.99
N THR A 359 -14.13 -29.96 -25.11
CA THR A 359 -14.59 -30.47 -26.40
C THR A 359 -14.97 -29.34 -27.37
N ALA A 360 -15.52 -28.24 -26.87
CA ALA A 360 -15.81 -27.06 -27.68
C ALA A 360 -14.53 -26.47 -28.30
N LYS A 361 -13.44 -26.37 -27.52
CA LYS A 361 -12.12 -25.91 -28.00
C LYS A 361 -11.54 -26.84 -29.07
N GLU A 362 -11.63 -28.15 -28.88
CA GLU A 362 -11.20 -29.14 -29.89
C GLU A 362 -12.03 -29.01 -31.19
N THR A 363 -13.33 -28.79 -31.06
CA THR A 363 -14.24 -28.61 -32.20
C THR A 363 -13.92 -27.32 -32.96
N ALA A 364 -13.66 -26.21 -32.25
CA ALA A 364 -13.24 -24.95 -32.87
C ALA A 364 -11.89 -25.09 -33.58
N ALA A 365 -10.94 -25.87 -33.02
CA ALA A 365 -9.65 -26.14 -33.65
C ALA A 365 -9.78 -26.90 -34.98
N SER A 366 -10.89 -27.61 -35.19
CA SER A 366 -11.22 -28.26 -36.47
C SER A 366 -11.91 -27.34 -37.50
N GLY A 367 -12.20 -26.09 -37.12
CA GLY A 367 -12.88 -25.09 -37.96
C GLY A 367 -14.41 -25.11 -37.89
N ASP A 368 -15.01 -26.03 -37.11
CA ASP A 368 -16.46 -26.10 -36.91
C ASP A 368 -16.92 -25.13 -35.80
N TYR A 369 -16.80 -23.82 -36.07
CA TYR A 369 -17.18 -22.76 -35.13
C TYR A 369 -18.66 -22.78 -34.73
N PRO A 370 -19.64 -23.01 -35.62
CA PRO A 370 -21.05 -23.06 -35.22
C PRO A 370 -21.34 -24.13 -34.16
N ARG A 371 -20.74 -25.32 -34.30
CA ARG A 371 -20.87 -26.39 -33.31
C ARG A 371 -20.13 -26.05 -32.03
N ALA A 372 -18.92 -25.50 -32.11
CA ALA A 372 -18.14 -25.09 -30.95
C ALA A 372 -18.89 -24.04 -30.12
N ILE A 373 -19.48 -23.02 -30.76
CA ILE A 373 -20.32 -21.98 -30.13
C ILE A 373 -21.49 -22.61 -29.35
N ALA A 374 -22.21 -23.55 -29.96
CA ALA A 374 -23.30 -24.23 -29.27
C ALA A 374 -22.81 -24.97 -28.00
N MET A 375 -21.66 -25.64 -28.08
CA MET A 375 -21.08 -26.38 -26.96
C MET A 375 -20.60 -25.46 -25.83
N ILE A 376 -19.97 -24.32 -26.13
CA ILE A 376 -19.51 -23.38 -25.09
C ILE A 376 -20.66 -22.62 -24.43
N LEU A 377 -21.76 -22.37 -25.16
CA LEU A 377 -22.99 -21.84 -24.58
C LEU A 377 -23.61 -22.82 -23.57
N ASP A 378 -23.59 -24.11 -23.87
CA ASP A 378 -24.04 -25.15 -22.93
C ASP A 378 -23.10 -25.31 -21.74
N ALA A 379 -21.78 -25.25 -21.95
CA ALA A 379 -20.79 -25.20 -20.88
C ALA A 379 -21.06 -24.02 -19.93
N THR A 380 -21.30 -22.83 -20.49
CA THR A 380 -21.65 -21.62 -19.75
C THR A 380 -22.90 -21.80 -18.91
N LYS A 381 -23.95 -22.44 -19.43
CA LYS A 381 -25.16 -22.74 -18.65
C LYS A 381 -24.86 -23.57 -17.40
N GLU A 382 -23.94 -24.53 -17.47
CA GLU A 382 -23.55 -25.36 -16.32
C GLU A 382 -22.75 -24.56 -15.28
N ILE A 383 -21.78 -23.74 -15.69
CA ILE A 383 -21.04 -22.85 -14.78
C ILE A 383 -21.99 -21.86 -14.09
N ARG A 384 -22.92 -21.27 -14.83
CA ARG A 384 -23.96 -20.38 -14.29
C ARG A 384 -24.88 -21.09 -13.29
N LYS A 385 -25.18 -22.39 -13.46
CA LYS A 385 -25.91 -23.18 -12.44
C LYS A 385 -25.08 -23.34 -11.17
N ALA A 386 -23.78 -23.61 -11.28
CA ALA A 386 -22.87 -23.69 -10.14
C ALA A 386 -22.82 -22.36 -9.35
N LEU A 387 -22.67 -21.24 -10.04
CA LEU A 387 -22.68 -19.90 -9.44
C LEU A 387 -24.01 -19.58 -8.71
N ARG A 388 -25.15 -19.94 -9.31
CA ARG A 388 -26.47 -19.80 -8.67
C ARG A 388 -26.61 -20.63 -7.39
N LEU A 389 -26.09 -21.85 -7.37
CA LEU A 389 -26.07 -22.69 -6.15
C LEU A 389 -25.24 -22.06 -5.03
N MET A 390 -24.24 -21.24 -5.37
CA MET A 390 -23.45 -20.46 -4.41
C MET A 390 -24.11 -19.13 -4.01
N GLY A 391 -25.27 -18.78 -4.59
CA GLY A 391 -25.98 -17.54 -4.29
C GLY A 391 -25.43 -16.30 -5.01
N VAL A 392 -24.69 -16.49 -6.12
CA VAL A 392 -24.32 -15.41 -7.03
C VAL A 392 -25.50 -15.15 -7.96
N LYS A 393 -26.07 -13.94 -7.88
CA LYS A 393 -27.10 -13.47 -8.83
C LYS A 393 -26.39 -12.99 -10.09
N GLN A 394 -26.86 -13.43 -11.25
CA GLN A 394 -26.30 -13.12 -12.57
C GLN A 394 -27.34 -12.47 -13.45
#